data_AF-A0A9W7DTF8-F1
#
_entry.id   AF-A0A9W7DTF8-F1
#
_cell.length_a   1.000
_cell.length_b   1.000
_cell.length_c   1.000
_cell.angle_alpha   90.00
_cell.angle_beta   90.00
_cell.angle_gamma   90.00
#
_symmetry.space_group_name_H-M   'P 1'
#
loop_
_entity.id
_entity.type
_entity.pdbx_description
1 polymer ?
#
loop_
_entity_poly.entity_id
_entity_poly.type
_entity_poly.pdbx_seq_one_letter_code
_entity_poly.pdbx_strand_id
1 'polypeptide(L)'
;MALLTCSLNTKNDATIVSTVEALIEAHGAEVVAGWRDMSKHKHSVTHILVNFNKQKAIAALVPVLGQINTPRSSDLCTPLHLSIWKKNLELSALLIDLGADCTLKNSYGEDCEKLKAQVAQQNNIVFLDLELTAVPSDPSSSILEVAVVVTDMHLSEFSRKGWVVKKAAEDMAKLPRWHQKHFQSVEAGGNGLFDDIAGARALELGVVAKEVLEYVQGYCPEKCCSLAGFSVHGDREVLKKEIPELYNYMSHQIIDVSTIMNLSGKWKPDVLVGKPDQQGGSHRAMSDVVHSIETLKYFKAKLW
;
A
#
# COMPACT_ATOMS: atom_id res chain seq x y z
N MET A 1 -34.36 -18.67 10.72
CA MET A 1 -33.25 -18.74 9.73
C MET A 1 -33.35 -17.65 8.65
N ALA A 2 -34.40 -17.58 7.81
CA ALA A 2 -34.52 -16.55 6.77
C ALA A 2 -34.55 -15.10 7.31
N LEU A 3 -35.20 -14.88 8.45
CA LEU A 3 -35.23 -13.59 9.15
C LEU A 3 -33.83 -13.13 9.61
N LEU A 4 -32.99 -14.07 10.05
CA LEU A 4 -31.62 -13.79 10.50
C LEU A 4 -30.75 -13.32 9.32
N THR A 5 -30.83 -14.01 8.18
CA THR A 5 -30.12 -13.61 6.95
C THR A 5 -30.51 -12.21 6.49
N CYS A 6 -31.81 -11.88 6.53
CA CYS A 6 -32.30 -10.56 6.14
C CYS A 6 -31.80 -9.46 7.09
N SER A 7 -31.90 -9.69 8.41
CA SER A 7 -31.53 -8.71 9.43
C SER A 7 -30.03 -8.41 9.46
N LEU A 8 -29.18 -9.43 9.35
CA LEU A 8 -27.72 -9.26 9.35
C LEU A 8 -27.18 -8.47 8.14
N ASN A 9 -27.97 -8.39 7.06
CA ASN A 9 -27.66 -7.57 5.89
C ASN A 9 -28.16 -6.12 6.01
N THR A 10 -28.84 -5.75 7.11
CA THR A 10 -29.29 -4.37 7.34
C THR A 10 -28.13 -3.47 7.77
N LYS A 11 -28.28 -2.15 7.56
CA LYS A 11 -27.24 -1.18 7.91
C LYS A 11 -27.20 -0.80 9.40
N ASN A 12 -28.21 -1.12 10.20
CA ASN A 12 -28.36 -0.60 11.56
C ASN A 12 -28.08 -1.66 12.65
N ASP A 13 -27.09 -1.40 13.51
CA ASP A 13 -26.74 -2.24 14.66
C ASP A 13 -27.92 -2.50 15.61
N ALA A 14 -28.75 -1.50 15.92
CA ALA A 14 -29.83 -1.66 16.89
C ALA A 14 -30.89 -2.67 16.41
N THR A 15 -31.23 -2.62 15.12
CA THR A 15 -32.17 -3.56 14.49
C THR A 15 -31.59 -4.97 14.45
N ILE A 16 -30.29 -5.09 14.20
CA ILE A 16 -29.59 -6.39 14.23
C ILE A 16 -29.68 -6.98 15.65
N VAL A 17 -29.30 -6.21 16.67
CA VAL A 17 -29.32 -6.64 18.07
C VAL A 17 -30.72 -7.11 18.46
N SER A 18 -31.73 -6.27 18.28
CA SER A 18 -33.11 -6.61 18.69
C SER A 18 -33.64 -7.86 17.98
N THR A 19 -33.29 -8.05 16.70
CA THR A 19 -33.72 -9.24 15.95
C THR A 19 -33.01 -10.50 16.45
N VAL A 20 -31.71 -10.42 16.68
CA VAL A 20 -30.92 -11.57 17.14
C VAL A 20 -31.32 -11.95 18.55
N GLU A 21 -31.54 -11.00 19.46
CA GLU A 21 -32.03 -11.24 20.81
C GLU A 21 -33.40 -11.94 20.81
N ALA A 22 -34.35 -11.47 19.99
CA ALA A 22 -35.65 -12.12 19.85
C ALA A 22 -35.54 -13.57 19.33
N LEU A 23 -34.57 -13.84 18.44
CA LEU A 23 -34.31 -15.20 17.96
C LEU A 23 -33.64 -16.08 19.03
N ILE A 24 -32.76 -15.51 19.84
CA ILE A 24 -32.15 -16.20 20.99
C ILE A 24 -33.24 -16.56 22.02
N GLU A 25 -34.17 -15.65 22.30
CA GLU A 25 -35.30 -15.90 23.20
C GLU A 25 -36.22 -17.00 22.67
N ALA A 26 -36.54 -16.97 21.36
CA ALA A 26 -37.47 -17.92 20.76
C ALA A 26 -36.88 -19.33 20.53
N HIS A 27 -35.57 -19.44 20.30
CA HIS A 27 -34.95 -20.67 19.81
C HIS A 27 -33.70 -21.12 20.59
N GLY A 28 -33.20 -20.29 21.51
CA GLY A 28 -31.97 -20.54 22.25
C GLY A 28 -30.71 -20.02 21.55
N ALA A 29 -29.72 -19.60 22.35
CA ALA A 29 -28.47 -19.04 21.85
C ALA A 29 -27.66 -20.04 21.01
N GLU A 30 -27.67 -21.33 21.36
CA GLU A 30 -26.94 -22.37 20.62
C GLU A 30 -27.43 -22.54 19.19
N VAL A 31 -28.75 -22.47 18.97
CA VAL A 31 -29.34 -22.59 17.62
C VAL A 31 -28.93 -21.40 16.76
N VAL A 32 -28.98 -20.19 17.31
CA VAL A 32 -28.55 -18.97 16.63
C VAL A 32 -27.03 -19.02 16.37
N ALA A 33 -26.24 -19.49 17.33
CA ALA A 33 -24.81 -19.67 17.19
C ALA A 33 -24.43 -20.79 16.18
N GLY A 34 -25.32 -21.75 15.95
CA GLY A 34 -25.18 -22.77 14.91
C GLY A 34 -25.42 -22.27 13.49
N TRP A 35 -26.09 -21.12 13.32
CA TRP A 35 -26.41 -20.57 12.00
C TRP A 35 -25.15 -20.25 11.20
N ARG A 36 -25.21 -20.52 9.90
CA ARG A 36 -24.20 -20.12 8.92
C ARG A 36 -24.87 -19.52 7.69
N ASP A 37 -24.22 -18.54 7.08
CA ASP A 37 -24.69 -17.94 5.83
C ASP A 37 -24.52 -18.89 4.63
N MET A 38 -25.09 -18.49 3.48
CA MET A 38 -25.05 -19.28 2.24
C MET A 38 -23.82 -18.96 1.37
N SER A 39 -22.87 -18.16 1.87
CA SER A 39 -21.64 -17.88 1.13
C SER A 39 -20.74 -19.12 1.05
N LYS A 40 -19.76 -19.09 0.14
CA LYS A 40 -18.75 -20.15 0.01
C LYS A 40 -17.99 -20.42 1.32
N HIS A 41 -17.94 -19.44 2.22
CA HIS A 41 -17.21 -19.52 3.47
C HIS A 41 -18.06 -19.91 4.67
N LYS A 42 -19.40 -19.96 4.53
CA LYS A 42 -20.34 -20.27 5.60
C LYS A 42 -20.04 -19.45 6.85
N HIS A 43 -20.21 -18.13 6.76
CA HIS A 43 -19.95 -17.19 7.84
C HIS A 43 -20.89 -17.43 9.03
N SER A 44 -20.35 -17.38 10.25
CA SER A 44 -21.18 -17.27 11.46
C SER A 44 -21.77 -15.87 11.62
N VAL A 45 -22.67 -15.69 12.59
CA VAL A 45 -23.23 -14.36 12.93
C VAL A 45 -22.09 -13.36 13.20
N THR A 46 -21.13 -13.70 14.05
CA THR A 46 -19.98 -12.81 14.35
C THR A 46 -19.16 -12.46 13.12
N HIS A 47 -18.91 -13.40 12.19
CA HIS A 47 -18.20 -13.07 10.95
C HIS A 47 -18.94 -12.04 10.11
N ILE A 48 -20.27 -12.15 10.01
CA ILE A 48 -21.08 -11.18 9.26
C ILE A 48 -21.02 -9.81 9.92
N LEU A 49 -21.15 -9.75 11.25
CA LEU A 49 -21.04 -8.50 11.99
C LEU A 49 -19.66 -7.84 11.79
N VAL A 50 -18.59 -8.63 11.81
CA VAL A 50 -17.23 -8.15 11.53
C VAL A 50 -17.09 -7.65 10.10
N ASN A 51 -17.59 -8.41 9.12
CA ASN A 51 -17.51 -8.06 7.70
C ASN A 51 -18.19 -6.73 7.37
N PHE A 52 -19.26 -6.38 8.10
CA PHE A 52 -20.03 -5.15 7.94
C PHE A 52 -19.75 -4.08 9.02
N ASN A 53 -18.68 -4.24 9.81
CA ASN A 53 -18.24 -3.30 10.85
C ASN A 53 -19.35 -2.91 11.86
N LYS A 54 -20.09 -3.91 12.38
CA LYS A 54 -21.20 -3.70 13.34
C LYS A 54 -20.69 -3.71 14.78
N GLN A 55 -19.91 -2.70 15.15
CA GLN A 55 -19.22 -2.65 16.45
C GLN A 55 -20.17 -2.77 17.65
N LYS A 56 -21.33 -2.08 17.61
CA LYS A 56 -22.30 -2.12 18.72
C LYS A 56 -22.98 -3.48 18.81
N ALA A 57 -23.35 -4.06 17.67
CA ALA A 57 -23.92 -5.40 17.64
C ALA A 57 -22.92 -6.46 18.08
N ILE A 58 -21.63 -6.31 17.76
CA ILE A 58 -20.56 -7.20 18.24
C ILE A 58 -20.46 -7.16 19.75
N ALA A 59 -20.37 -5.96 20.33
CA ALA A 59 -20.26 -5.78 21.78
C ALA A 59 -21.46 -6.39 22.54
N ALA A 60 -22.67 -6.30 21.97
CA ALA A 60 -23.88 -6.85 22.60
C ALA A 60 -24.02 -8.36 22.42
N LEU A 61 -23.81 -8.87 21.19
CA LEU A 61 -24.21 -10.24 20.83
C LEU A 61 -23.10 -11.27 21.02
N VAL A 62 -21.82 -10.88 20.88
CA VAL A 62 -20.71 -11.86 20.98
C VAL A 62 -20.60 -12.50 22.36
N PRO A 63 -20.74 -11.77 23.49
CA PRO A 63 -20.74 -12.39 24.82
C PRO A 63 -21.85 -13.42 25.02
N VAL A 64 -23.00 -13.22 24.36
CA VAL A 64 -24.16 -14.12 24.47
C VAL A 64 -24.02 -15.33 23.54
N LEU A 65 -23.50 -15.14 22.34
CA LEU A 65 -23.40 -16.19 21.33
C LEU A 65 -22.14 -17.08 21.48
N GLY A 66 -21.13 -16.64 22.22
CA GLY A 66 -19.89 -17.41 22.44
C GLY A 66 -19.07 -17.66 21.18
N GLN A 67 -19.27 -16.86 20.12
CA GLN A 67 -18.71 -17.10 18.78
C GLN A 67 -17.36 -16.42 18.51
N ILE A 68 -16.77 -15.74 19.50
CA ILE A 68 -15.59 -14.87 19.32
C ILE A 68 -14.42 -15.56 18.61
N ASN A 69 -14.22 -16.85 18.90
CA ASN A 69 -13.13 -17.68 18.36
C ASN A 69 -13.62 -18.76 17.38
N THR A 70 -14.88 -18.72 16.95
CA THR A 70 -15.43 -19.72 16.03
C THR A 70 -14.73 -19.64 14.68
N PRO A 71 -14.04 -20.68 14.20
CA PRO A 71 -13.42 -20.66 12.89
C PRO A 71 -14.46 -20.91 11.78
N ARG A 72 -14.23 -20.35 10.60
CA ARG A 72 -14.95 -20.77 9.38
C ARG A 72 -14.54 -22.18 8.98
N SER A 73 -15.48 -22.95 8.44
CA SER A 73 -15.19 -24.31 7.98
C SER A 73 -14.30 -24.36 6.74
N SER A 74 -14.22 -23.28 5.96
CA SER A 74 -13.48 -23.26 4.69
C SER A 74 -11.97 -23.09 4.86
N ASP A 75 -11.54 -22.30 5.83
CA ASP A 75 -10.16 -21.81 5.93
C ASP A 75 -9.70 -21.56 7.37
N LEU A 76 -10.49 -22.01 8.36
CA LEU A 76 -10.22 -21.83 9.78
C LEU A 76 -10.04 -20.37 10.23
N CYS A 77 -10.39 -19.40 9.39
CA CYS A 77 -10.31 -17.99 9.71
C CYS A 77 -11.35 -17.67 10.80
N THR A 78 -10.93 -16.97 11.85
CA THR A 78 -11.79 -16.52 12.95
C THR A 78 -12.29 -15.09 12.68
N PRO A 79 -13.27 -14.58 13.45
CA PRO A 79 -13.67 -13.18 13.37
C PRO A 79 -12.51 -12.19 13.55
N LEU A 80 -11.55 -12.50 14.43
CA LEU A 80 -10.36 -11.66 14.62
C LEU A 80 -9.49 -11.64 13.36
N HIS A 81 -9.19 -12.79 12.75
CA HIS A 81 -8.47 -12.84 11.47
C HIS A 81 -9.18 -12.00 10.39
N LEU A 82 -10.50 -12.11 10.29
CA LEU A 82 -11.27 -11.34 9.32
C LEU A 82 -11.17 -9.83 9.56
N SER A 83 -11.19 -9.38 10.82
CA SER A 83 -11.04 -7.95 11.16
C SER A 83 -9.66 -7.40 10.76
N ILE A 84 -8.60 -8.19 10.97
CA ILE A 84 -7.23 -7.84 10.60
C ILE A 84 -7.11 -7.75 9.08
N TRP A 85 -7.64 -8.75 8.35
CA TRP A 85 -7.66 -8.73 6.88
C TRP A 85 -8.42 -7.53 6.31
N LYS A 86 -9.49 -7.09 7.00
CA LYS A 86 -10.25 -5.89 6.66
C LYS A 86 -9.57 -4.58 7.04
N LYS A 87 -8.37 -4.62 7.64
CA LYS A 87 -7.60 -3.44 8.07
C LYS A 87 -8.35 -2.55 9.08
N ASN A 88 -9.22 -3.15 9.89
CA ASN A 88 -10.05 -2.43 10.84
C ASN A 88 -9.51 -2.58 12.28
N LEU A 89 -8.61 -1.66 12.65
CA LEU A 89 -7.89 -1.72 13.94
C LEU A 89 -8.83 -1.62 15.14
N GLU A 90 -9.83 -0.73 15.09
CA GLU A 90 -10.82 -0.57 16.17
C GLU A 90 -11.59 -1.87 16.41
N LEU A 91 -11.99 -2.54 15.33
CA LEU A 91 -12.72 -3.79 15.39
C LEU A 91 -11.83 -4.93 15.90
N SER A 92 -10.57 -4.99 15.47
CA SER A 92 -9.60 -5.95 16.00
C SER A 92 -9.38 -5.76 17.50
N ALA A 93 -9.24 -4.51 17.96
CA ALA A 93 -9.11 -4.18 19.39
C ALA A 93 -10.36 -4.61 20.17
N LEU A 94 -11.56 -4.28 19.69
CA LEU A 94 -12.82 -4.70 20.31
C LEU A 94 -12.92 -6.23 20.45
N LEU A 95 -12.54 -6.97 19.40
CA LEU A 95 -12.58 -8.44 19.45
C LEU A 95 -11.58 -9.00 20.47
N ILE A 96 -10.38 -8.40 20.57
CA ILE A 96 -9.37 -8.78 21.58
C ILE A 96 -9.90 -8.50 22.99
N ASP A 97 -10.51 -7.34 23.22
CA ASP A 97 -11.11 -6.98 24.52
C ASP A 97 -12.27 -7.93 24.91
N LEU A 98 -12.97 -8.48 23.92
CA LEU A 98 -14.02 -9.50 24.08
C LEU A 98 -13.48 -10.93 24.22
N GLY A 99 -12.16 -11.13 24.28
CA GLY A 99 -11.52 -12.43 24.50
C GLY A 99 -11.20 -13.23 23.24
N ALA A 100 -10.98 -12.56 22.11
CA ALA A 100 -10.46 -13.23 20.92
C ALA A 100 -9.04 -13.77 21.15
N ASP A 101 -8.82 -15.03 20.76
CA ASP A 101 -7.54 -15.71 20.88
C ASP A 101 -6.66 -15.40 19.66
N CYS A 102 -5.59 -14.63 19.91
CA CYS A 102 -4.63 -14.23 18.90
C CYS A 102 -3.73 -15.37 18.40
N THR A 103 -3.72 -16.52 19.08
CA THR A 103 -2.81 -17.64 18.80
C THR A 103 -3.40 -18.69 17.84
N LEU A 104 -4.72 -18.64 17.62
CA LEU A 104 -5.40 -19.52 16.69
C LEU A 104 -4.86 -19.32 15.28
N LYS A 105 -4.67 -20.42 14.55
CA LYS A 105 -4.15 -20.40 13.19
C LYS A 105 -5.23 -20.74 12.17
N ASN A 106 -5.24 -19.99 11.07
CA ASN A 106 -6.05 -20.33 9.90
C ASN A 106 -5.44 -21.52 9.11
N SER A 107 -6.07 -21.93 8.00
CA SER A 107 -5.58 -23.02 7.14
C SER A 107 -4.24 -22.75 6.47
N TYR A 108 -3.80 -21.48 6.43
CA TYR A 108 -2.51 -21.05 5.91
C TYR A 108 -1.42 -21.00 6.99
N GLY A 109 -1.75 -21.41 8.23
CA GLY A 109 -0.83 -21.39 9.36
C GLY A 109 -0.53 -19.98 9.89
N GLU A 110 -1.42 -19.02 9.60
CA GLU A 110 -1.31 -17.63 10.06
C GLU A 110 -2.10 -17.45 11.35
N ASP A 111 -1.41 -16.95 12.37
CA ASP A 111 -2.01 -16.39 13.58
C ASP A 111 -2.21 -14.88 13.43
N CYS A 112 -2.71 -14.22 14.46
CA CYS A 112 -3.02 -12.80 14.39
C CYS A 112 -1.78 -11.92 14.19
N GLU A 113 -0.63 -12.28 14.76
CA GLU A 113 0.60 -11.51 14.60
C GLU A 113 1.17 -11.66 13.18
N LYS A 114 1.21 -12.88 12.66
CA LYS A 114 1.62 -13.12 11.27
C LYS A 114 0.71 -12.42 10.28
N LEU A 115 -0.61 -12.48 10.49
CA LEU A 115 -1.58 -11.83 9.60
C LEU A 115 -1.48 -10.30 9.69
N LYS A 116 -1.30 -9.72 10.90
CA LYS A 116 -1.05 -8.28 11.06
C LYS A 116 0.19 -7.84 10.29
N ALA A 117 1.29 -8.58 10.40
CA ALA A 117 2.52 -8.26 9.69
C ALA A 117 2.33 -8.30 8.17
N GLN A 118 1.65 -9.33 7.65
CA GLN A 118 1.32 -9.42 6.21
C GLN A 118 0.43 -8.27 5.75
N VAL A 119 -0.64 -7.95 6.49
CA VAL A 119 -1.55 -6.86 6.16
C VAL A 119 -0.84 -5.51 6.23
N ALA A 120 0.07 -5.32 7.18
CA ALA A 120 0.91 -4.13 7.25
C ALA A 120 1.79 -4.00 6.00
N GLN A 121 2.43 -5.09 5.57
CA GLN A 121 3.23 -5.11 4.34
C GLN A 121 2.41 -4.79 3.08
N GLN A 122 1.14 -5.19 3.02
CA GLN A 122 0.24 -4.83 1.91
C GLN A 122 -0.11 -3.33 1.86
N ASN A 123 0.17 -2.58 2.94
CA ASN A 123 -0.04 -1.13 3.01
C ASN A 123 1.27 -0.35 2.86
N ASN A 124 2.38 -1.03 2.56
CA ASN A 124 3.62 -0.34 2.26
C ASN A 124 3.48 0.49 0.98
N ILE A 125 4.26 1.56 0.91
CA ILE A 125 4.28 2.48 -0.21
C ILE A 125 5.68 2.45 -0.80
N VAL A 126 5.76 2.25 -2.11
CA VAL A 126 7.04 2.21 -2.84
C VAL A 126 7.20 3.53 -3.57
N PHE A 127 7.99 4.42 -2.99
CA PHE A 127 8.37 5.65 -3.68
C PHE A 127 9.46 5.35 -4.70
N LEU A 128 9.28 5.84 -5.92
CA LEU A 128 10.17 5.60 -7.04
C LEU A 128 10.29 6.86 -7.89
N ASP A 129 11.52 7.09 -8.36
CA ASP A 129 11.84 8.13 -9.34
C ASP A 129 12.85 7.56 -10.34
N LEU A 130 12.69 7.94 -11.61
CA LEU A 130 13.58 7.58 -12.70
C LEU A 130 14.18 8.84 -13.34
N GLU A 131 15.50 8.84 -13.49
CA GLU A 131 16.15 9.75 -14.44
C GLU A 131 16.16 9.12 -15.83
N LEU A 132 15.83 9.90 -16.85
CA LEU A 132 15.52 9.40 -18.19
C LEU A 132 16.29 10.14 -19.29
N THR A 133 16.53 9.46 -20.40
CA THR A 133 17.11 10.05 -21.62
C THR A 133 16.18 11.04 -22.32
N ALA A 134 14.87 10.91 -22.11
CA ALA A 134 13.83 11.76 -22.67
C ALA A 134 12.62 11.78 -21.74
N VAL A 135 11.66 12.68 -22.00
CA VAL A 135 10.40 12.72 -21.24
C VAL A 135 9.69 11.35 -21.27
N PRO A 136 8.97 10.94 -20.21
CA PRO A 136 8.36 9.60 -20.14
C PRO A 136 7.42 9.26 -21.31
N SER A 137 6.77 10.26 -21.91
CA SER A 137 5.87 10.06 -23.05
C SER A 137 6.59 9.79 -24.38
N ASP A 138 7.91 9.98 -24.43
CA ASP A 138 8.70 9.71 -25.63
C ASP A 138 8.96 8.20 -25.75
N PRO A 139 8.61 7.56 -26.88
CA PRO A 139 8.88 6.14 -27.11
C PRO A 139 10.37 5.75 -27.00
N SER A 140 11.29 6.70 -27.22
CA SER A 140 12.73 6.53 -27.11
C SER A 140 13.27 6.70 -25.68
N SER A 141 12.43 7.11 -24.73
CA SER A 141 12.83 7.27 -23.33
C SER A 141 13.36 5.94 -22.76
N SER A 142 14.48 6.04 -22.06
CA SER A 142 15.20 4.93 -21.45
C SER A 142 15.80 5.38 -20.12
N ILE A 143 15.90 4.43 -19.19
CA ILE A 143 16.30 4.67 -17.80
C ILE A 143 17.81 4.93 -17.69
N LEU A 144 18.18 5.98 -16.97
CA LEU A 144 19.56 6.36 -16.59
C LEU A 144 19.83 6.08 -15.11
N GLU A 145 18.88 6.38 -14.23
CA GLU A 145 18.98 6.16 -12.78
C GLU A 145 17.63 5.68 -12.26
N VAL A 146 17.66 4.81 -11.25
CA VAL A 146 16.47 4.36 -10.50
C VAL A 146 16.74 4.61 -9.03
N ALA A 147 15.79 5.21 -8.32
CA ALA A 147 15.79 5.21 -6.86
C ALA A 147 14.49 4.66 -6.32
N VAL A 148 14.59 3.89 -5.23
CA VAL A 148 13.44 3.34 -4.51
C VAL A 148 13.60 3.60 -3.02
N VAL A 149 12.53 4.10 -2.40
CA VAL A 149 12.37 4.17 -0.95
C VAL A 149 11.07 3.47 -0.58
N VAL A 150 11.14 2.52 0.35
CA VAL A 150 9.96 1.81 0.84
C VAL A 150 9.57 2.38 2.20
N THR A 151 8.30 2.75 2.35
CA THR A 151 7.75 3.24 3.61
C THR A 151 6.58 2.39 4.09
N ASP A 152 6.26 2.49 5.37
CA ASP A 152 4.94 2.10 5.87
C ASP A 152 3.84 3.09 5.41
N MET A 153 2.59 2.82 5.79
CA MET A 153 1.45 3.72 5.54
C MET A 153 1.52 5.06 6.28
N HIS A 154 2.42 5.19 7.24
CA HIS A 154 2.68 6.41 8.00
C HIS A 154 3.79 7.26 7.38
N LEU A 155 4.38 6.81 6.26
CA LEU A 155 5.52 7.43 5.57
C LEU A 155 6.83 7.32 6.38
N SER A 156 6.91 6.37 7.31
CA SER A 156 8.16 6.00 7.98
C SER A 156 8.96 5.09 7.05
N GLU A 157 10.20 5.47 6.78
CA GLU A 157 11.08 4.72 5.88
C GLU A 157 11.60 3.44 6.51
N PHE A 158 11.54 2.34 5.76
CA PHE A 158 12.22 1.09 6.10
C PHE A 158 13.63 1.04 5.50
N SER A 159 13.75 1.44 4.25
CA SER A 159 14.97 1.30 3.48
C SER A 159 14.95 2.17 2.21
N ARG A 160 16.15 2.53 1.75
CA ARG A 160 16.38 3.22 0.49
C ARG A 160 17.51 2.56 -0.30
N LYS A 161 17.37 2.48 -1.62
CA LYS A 161 18.43 2.02 -2.53
C LYS A 161 18.31 2.72 -3.89
N GLY A 162 19.44 2.97 -4.53
CA GLY A 162 19.52 3.57 -5.87
C GLY A 162 20.45 2.77 -6.77
N TRP A 163 20.19 2.85 -8.07
CA TRP A 163 20.91 2.14 -9.13
C TRP A 163 21.16 3.07 -10.29
N VAL A 164 22.36 2.97 -10.88
CA VAL A 164 22.71 3.70 -12.09
C VAL A 164 22.76 2.71 -13.24
N VAL A 165 22.08 3.03 -14.34
CA VAL A 165 22.02 2.19 -15.53
C VAL A 165 23.15 2.59 -16.46
N LYS A 166 23.96 1.61 -16.83
CA LYS A 166 25.07 1.79 -17.76
C LYS A 166 24.57 2.17 -19.14
N LYS A 167 25.23 3.13 -19.77
CA LYS A 167 24.96 3.60 -21.14
C LYS A 167 26.26 3.81 -21.91
N ALA A 168 26.19 3.68 -23.23
CA ALA A 168 27.32 3.97 -24.10
C ALA A 168 27.60 5.49 -24.13
N ALA A 169 28.87 5.87 -24.13
CA ALA A 169 29.27 7.28 -24.12
C ALA A 169 28.74 8.04 -25.34
N GLU A 170 28.67 7.37 -26.50
CA GLU A 170 28.16 7.93 -27.74
C GLU A 170 26.67 8.27 -27.66
N ASP A 171 25.89 7.51 -26.89
CA ASP A 171 24.46 7.77 -26.69
C ASP A 171 24.24 8.90 -25.68
N MET A 172 25.05 8.93 -24.62
CA MET A 172 25.05 10.03 -23.66
C MET A 172 25.41 11.37 -24.34
N ALA A 173 26.36 11.37 -25.28
CA ALA A 173 26.75 12.57 -26.03
C ALA A 173 25.64 13.13 -26.95
N LYS A 174 24.65 12.31 -27.33
CA LYS A 174 23.52 12.72 -28.18
C LYS A 174 22.36 13.34 -27.38
N LEU A 175 22.40 13.25 -26.05
CA LEU A 175 21.32 13.78 -25.23
C LEU A 175 21.19 15.30 -25.38
N PRO A 176 19.96 15.85 -25.30
CA PRO A 176 19.71 17.27 -25.45
C PRO A 176 20.54 18.15 -24.51
N ARG A 177 20.70 19.43 -24.87
CA ARG A 177 21.46 20.42 -24.09
C ARG A 177 21.05 20.48 -22.61
N TRP A 178 19.78 20.26 -22.31
CA TRP A 178 19.30 20.23 -20.94
C TRP A 178 20.01 19.12 -20.14
N HIS A 179 20.01 17.88 -20.63
CA HIS A 179 20.73 16.76 -20.01
C HIS A 179 22.22 17.05 -19.89
N GLN A 180 22.86 17.53 -20.97
CA GLN A 180 24.29 17.86 -20.95
C GLN A 180 24.63 18.85 -19.83
N LYS A 181 23.77 19.84 -19.57
CA LYS A 181 23.99 20.85 -18.53
C LYS A 181 23.73 20.32 -17.12
N HIS A 182 22.69 19.51 -16.94
CA HIS A 182 22.26 19.07 -15.59
C HIS A 182 23.03 17.84 -15.11
N PHE A 183 23.34 16.89 -16.01
CA PHE A 183 23.90 15.59 -15.65
C PHE A 183 25.43 15.49 -15.77
N GLN A 184 26.09 16.50 -16.33
CA GLN A 184 27.55 16.61 -16.33
C GLN A 184 28.15 16.58 -14.90
N SER A 185 29.48 16.49 -14.84
CA SER A 185 30.22 16.40 -13.58
C SER A 185 29.89 17.53 -12.60
N VAL A 186 30.08 17.24 -11.31
CA VAL A 186 29.90 18.23 -10.24
C VAL A 186 30.86 19.41 -10.42
N GLU A 187 32.09 19.16 -10.88
CA GLU A 187 33.08 20.19 -11.17
C GLU A 187 32.64 21.14 -12.30
N ALA A 188 31.87 20.63 -13.26
CA ALA A 188 31.27 21.43 -14.34
C ALA A 188 29.95 22.12 -13.94
N GLY A 189 29.51 21.95 -12.69
CA GLY A 189 28.27 22.52 -12.16
C GLY A 189 27.01 21.71 -12.46
N GLY A 190 27.15 20.44 -12.85
CA GLY A 190 26.05 19.48 -12.93
C GLY A 190 25.90 18.65 -11.66
N ASN A 191 25.11 17.58 -11.72
CA ASN A 191 24.78 16.71 -10.59
C ASN A 191 25.61 15.41 -10.53
N GLY A 192 26.55 15.23 -11.47
CA GLY A 192 27.47 14.08 -11.51
C GLY A 192 26.91 12.78 -12.08
N LEU A 193 25.67 12.74 -12.57
CA LEU A 193 25.07 11.49 -13.07
C LEU A 193 25.85 10.89 -14.26
N PHE A 194 26.44 11.70 -15.15
CA PHE A 194 27.26 11.19 -16.25
C PHE A 194 28.54 10.50 -15.78
N ASP A 195 29.19 11.03 -14.74
CA ASP A 195 30.37 10.41 -14.14
C ASP A 195 29.99 9.06 -13.52
N ASP A 196 28.81 9.02 -12.90
CA ASP A 196 28.27 7.80 -12.30
C ASP A 196 27.94 6.72 -13.33
N ILE A 197 27.41 7.12 -14.48
CA ILE A 197 27.11 6.24 -15.63
C ILE A 197 28.41 5.70 -16.25
N ALA A 198 29.44 6.54 -16.36
CA ALA A 198 30.76 6.14 -16.87
C ALA A 198 31.56 5.31 -15.85
N GLY A 199 31.22 5.41 -14.56
CA GLY A 199 31.91 4.76 -13.47
C GLY A 199 31.60 3.26 -13.33
N ALA A 200 32.43 2.58 -12.54
CA ALA A 200 32.30 1.14 -12.28
C ALA A 200 31.03 0.73 -11.51
N ARG A 201 30.27 1.70 -10.98
CA ARG A 201 29.03 1.47 -10.22
C ARG A 201 27.79 1.34 -11.10
N ALA A 202 27.89 1.67 -12.39
CA ALA A 202 26.79 1.53 -13.32
C ALA A 202 26.60 0.05 -13.72
N LEU A 203 25.35 -0.39 -13.76
CA LEU A 203 24.97 -1.77 -14.03
C LEU A 203 24.17 -1.87 -15.33
N GLU A 204 24.26 -3.01 -15.99
CA GLU A 204 23.41 -3.30 -17.16
C GLU A 204 21.93 -3.30 -16.74
N LEU A 205 21.04 -2.81 -17.61
CA LEU A 205 19.61 -2.63 -17.28
C LEU A 205 18.96 -3.92 -16.74
N GLY A 206 19.30 -5.09 -17.29
CA GLY A 206 18.77 -6.37 -16.82
C GLY A 206 19.17 -6.72 -15.38
N VAL A 207 20.35 -6.28 -14.93
CA VAL A 207 20.78 -6.45 -13.53
C VAL A 207 20.01 -5.49 -12.63
N VAL A 208 19.88 -4.22 -13.04
CA VAL A 208 19.08 -3.23 -12.31
C VAL A 208 17.63 -3.68 -12.19
N ALA A 209 17.01 -4.14 -13.27
CA ALA A 209 15.64 -4.67 -13.30
C ALA A 209 15.42 -5.78 -12.26
N LYS A 210 16.33 -6.76 -12.23
CA LYS A 210 16.29 -7.86 -11.27
C LYS A 210 16.47 -7.37 -9.84
N GLU A 211 17.49 -6.54 -9.59
CA GLU A 211 17.77 -6.04 -8.25
C GLU A 211 16.67 -5.16 -7.67
N VAL A 212 16.04 -4.31 -8.50
CA VAL A 212 14.92 -3.46 -8.06
C VAL A 212 13.71 -4.33 -7.72
N LEU A 213 13.40 -5.34 -8.54
CA LEU A 213 12.30 -6.26 -8.27
C LEU A 213 12.54 -7.05 -6.97
N GLU A 214 13.71 -7.65 -6.80
CA GLU A 214 14.07 -8.40 -5.58
C GLU A 214 14.04 -7.49 -4.34
N TYR A 215 14.50 -6.24 -4.49
CA TYR A 215 14.45 -5.25 -3.42
C TYR A 215 13.00 -4.97 -3.00
N VAL A 216 12.09 -4.73 -3.94
CA VAL A 216 10.67 -4.47 -3.65
C VAL A 216 9.98 -5.71 -3.06
N GLN A 217 10.26 -6.91 -3.58
CA GLN A 217 9.72 -8.19 -3.08
C GLN A 217 10.03 -8.43 -1.61
N GLY A 218 11.15 -7.91 -1.10
CA GLY A 218 11.52 -8.01 0.31
C GLY A 218 10.57 -7.28 1.27
N TYR A 219 9.78 -6.32 0.78
CA TYR A 219 8.92 -5.47 1.61
C TYR A 219 7.44 -5.51 1.20
N CYS A 220 7.15 -5.84 -0.05
CA CYS A 220 5.84 -5.64 -0.65
C CYS A 220 5.34 -6.95 -1.24
N PRO A 221 4.15 -7.45 -0.84
CA PRO A 221 3.52 -8.57 -1.53
C PRO A 221 3.09 -8.17 -2.94
N GLU A 222 3.06 -9.14 -3.83
CA GLU A 222 2.67 -8.97 -5.23
C GLU A 222 1.27 -8.30 -5.34
N LYS A 223 1.16 -7.34 -6.27
CA LYS A 223 -0.04 -6.54 -6.59
C LYS A 223 -0.65 -5.71 -5.46
N CYS A 224 -0.02 -5.65 -4.29
CA CYS A 224 -0.61 -4.98 -3.13
C CYS A 224 -0.17 -3.52 -2.99
N CYS A 225 1.11 -3.23 -3.19
CA CYS A 225 1.68 -1.92 -2.90
C CYS A 225 1.65 -1.00 -4.12
N SER A 226 1.37 0.29 -3.89
CA SER A 226 1.34 1.31 -4.93
C SER A 226 2.70 1.96 -5.14
N LEU A 227 2.98 2.31 -6.40
CA LEU A 227 4.05 3.25 -6.72
C LEU A 227 3.64 4.67 -6.29
N ALA A 228 4.59 5.42 -5.74
CA ALA A 228 4.40 6.78 -5.29
C ALA A 228 5.54 7.70 -5.75
N GLY A 229 5.25 8.98 -5.93
CA GLY A 229 6.22 9.96 -6.40
C GLY A 229 5.54 11.16 -7.04
N PHE A 230 6.33 12.18 -7.38
CA PHE A 230 5.85 13.28 -8.20
C PHE A 230 5.64 12.80 -9.64
N SER A 231 4.42 12.97 -10.17
CA SER A 231 4.11 12.62 -11.55
C SER A 231 4.46 11.17 -11.91
N VAL A 232 4.40 10.26 -10.92
CA VAL A 232 4.88 8.87 -10.98
C VAL A 232 4.19 8.01 -12.04
N HIS A 233 3.08 8.49 -12.62
CA HIS A 233 2.48 7.88 -13.80
C HIS A 233 3.44 7.86 -14.99
N GLY A 234 4.32 8.86 -15.12
CA GLY A 234 5.37 8.90 -16.14
C GLY A 234 6.37 7.76 -15.95
N ASP A 235 6.95 7.65 -14.74
CA ASP A 235 7.86 6.55 -14.40
C ASP A 235 7.23 5.20 -14.63
N ARG A 236 5.96 5.04 -14.24
CA ARG A 236 5.20 3.81 -14.43
C ARG A 236 5.10 3.41 -15.91
N GLU A 237 4.89 4.34 -16.82
CA GLU A 237 4.85 4.03 -18.26
C GLU A 237 6.23 3.62 -18.81
N VAL A 238 7.32 4.20 -18.29
CA VAL A 238 8.67 3.75 -18.65
C VAL A 238 8.96 2.36 -18.10
N LEU A 239 8.58 2.08 -16.84
CA LEU A 239 8.73 0.74 -16.24
C LEU A 239 8.00 -0.33 -17.06
N LYS A 240 6.82 -0.02 -17.59
CA LYS A 240 6.07 -0.95 -18.45
C LYS A 240 6.86 -1.43 -19.67
N LYS A 241 7.77 -0.58 -20.19
CA LYS A 241 8.63 -0.87 -21.34
C LYS A 241 9.97 -1.48 -20.91
N GLU A 242 10.66 -0.86 -19.96
CA GLU A 242 12.08 -1.15 -19.65
C GLU A 242 12.25 -2.16 -18.49
N ILE A 243 11.28 -2.27 -17.58
CA ILE A 243 11.29 -3.19 -16.42
C ILE A 243 9.86 -3.79 -16.21
N PRO A 244 9.34 -4.55 -17.19
CA PRO A 244 7.94 -4.99 -17.18
C PRO A 244 7.60 -5.91 -16.00
N GLU A 245 8.56 -6.65 -15.46
CA GLU A 245 8.38 -7.50 -14.29
C GLU A 245 8.04 -6.67 -13.05
N LEU A 246 8.74 -5.56 -12.82
CA LEU A 246 8.41 -4.63 -11.72
C LEU A 246 7.06 -3.96 -11.97
N TYR A 247 6.80 -3.47 -13.18
CA TYR A 247 5.50 -2.88 -13.54
C TYR A 247 4.34 -3.85 -13.24
N ASN A 248 4.52 -5.12 -13.59
CA ASN A 248 3.55 -6.17 -13.33
C ASN A 248 3.52 -6.58 -11.85
N TYR A 249 4.61 -6.47 -11.10
CA TYR A 249 4.59 -6.81 -9.69
C TYR A 249 3.78 -5.82 -8.84
N MET A 250 3.82 -4.53 -9.22
CA MET A 250 3.17 -3.46 -8.46
C MET A 250 1.65 -3.43 -8.62
N SER A 251 0.95 -2.83 -7.65
CA SER A 251 -0.46 -2.46 -7.82
C SER A 251 -0.65 -1.60 -9.07
N HIS A 252 -1.82 -1.70 -9.70
CA HIS A 252 -2.21 -0.82 -10.80
C HIS A 252 -2.46 0.62 -10.33
N GLN A 253 -2.72 0.81 -9.04
CA GLN A 253 -2.94 2.11 -8.43
C GLN A 253 -1.60 2.80 -8.13
N ILE A 254 -1.61 4.12 -8.25
CA ILE A 254 -0.48 4.99 -7.91
C ILE A 254 -0.89 6.03 -6.88
N ILE A 255 0.10 6.53 -6.13
CA ILE A 255 -0.03 7.68 -5.24
C ILE A 255 0.77 8.82 -5.86
N ASP A 256 0.11 9.63 -6.68
CA ASP A 256 0.76 10.73 -7.40
C ASP A 256 0.74 12.01 -6.54
N VAL A 257 1.92 12.41 -6.03
CA VAL A 257 2.09 13.59 -5.18
C VAL A 257 1.70 14.88 -5.93
N SER A 258 1.91 14.91 -7.25
CA SER A 258 1.51 16.03 -8.11
C SER A 258 -0.01 16.22 -8.09
N THR A 259 -0.80 15.14 -8.00
CA THR A 259 -2.27 15.23 -7.93
C THR A 259 -2.70 15.97 -6.65
N ILE A 260 -2.14 15.59 -5.50
CA ILE A 260 -2.47 16.22 -4.21
C ILE A 260 -2.04 17.69 -4.22
N MET A 261 -0.85 17.99 -4.74
CA MET A 261 -0.35 19.36 -4.85
C MET A 261 -1.26 20.22 -5.74
N ASN A 262 -1.66 19.71 -6.92
CA ASN A 262 -2.52 20.43 -7.85
C ASN A 262 -3.93 20.70 -7.27
N LEU A 263 -4.52 19.71 -6.60
CA LEU A 263 -5.83 19.89 -5.94
C LEU A 263 -5.73 20.88 -4.78
N SER A 264 -4.67 20.79 -3.96
CA SER A 264 -4.42 21.72 -2.86
C SER A 264 -4.31 23.16 -3.37
N GLY A 265 -3.59 23.39 -4.47
CA GLY A 265 -3.49 24.72 -5.08
C GLY A 265 -4.81 25.29 -5.60
N LYS A 266 -5.81 24.45 -5.90
CA LYS A 266 -7.13 24.90 -6.37
C LYS A 266 -8.13 25.07 -5.23
N TRP A 267 -8.10 24.19 -4.25
CA TRP A 267 -9.15 24.08 -3.23
C TRP A 267 -8.73 24.65 -1.87
N LYS A 268 -7.42 24.70 -1.57
CA LYS A 268 -6.88 25.26 -0.33
C LYS A 268 -5.50 25.90 -0.56
N PRO A 269 -5.42 26.99 -1.35
CA PRO A 269 -4.15 27.56 -1.83
C PRO A 269 -3.16 27.90 -0.71
N ASP A 270 -3.65 28.32 0.46
CA ASP A 270 -2.82 28.66 1.63
C ASP A 270 -1.93 27.50 2.10
N VAL A 271 -2.30 26.25 1.83
CA VAL A 271 -1.46 25.09 2.17
C VAL A 271 -0.16 25.08 1.35
N LEU A 272 -0.10 25.72 0.18
CA LEU A 272 1.12 25.72 -0.63
C LEU A 272 2.24 26.60 -0.07
N VAL A 273 1.92 27.60 0.76
CA VAL A 273 2.89 28.62 1.23
C VAL A 273 3.98 28.02 2.14
N GLY A 274 3.76 26.85 2.72
CA GLY A 274 4.71 26.17 3.62
C GLY A 274 5.20 24.80 3.13
N LYS A 275 4.91 24.43 1.87
CA LYS A 275 5.37 23.13 1.35
C LYS A 275 6.90 23.09 1.33
N PRO A 276 7.54 21.93 1.53
CA PRO A 276 8.97 21.80 1.31
C PRO A 276 9.34 22.25 -0.11
N ASP A 277 10.43 22.99 -0.23
CA ASP A 277 11.06 23.21 -1.53
C ASP A 277 11.94 22.03 -1.87
N GLN A 278 12.01 21.69 -3.16
CA GLN A 278 12.95 20.68 -3.64
C GLN A 278 14.36 21.22 -3.39
N GLN A 279 15.07 20.62 -2.44
CA GLN A 279 16.42 21.06 -2.13
C GLN A 279 17.31 20.84 -3.37
N GLY A 280 17.66 21.95 -4.03
CA GLY A 280 18.65 21.97 -5.11
C GLY A 280 18.18 21.52 -6.49
N GLY A 281 16.90 21.13 -6.69
CA GLY A 281 16.41 20.67 -8.00
C GLY A 281 17.37 19.68 -8.68
N SER A 282 17.90 18.74 -7.87
CA SER A 282 19.17 18.08 -8.20
C SER A 282 19.05 17.16 -9.41
N HIS A 283 17.84 16.74 -9.79
CA HIS A 283 17.59 15.73 -10.83
C HIS A 283 18.44 14.48 -10.59
N ARG A 284 18.43 14.05 -9.33
CA ARG A 284 19.01 12.79 -8.86
C ARG A 284 17.87 12.01 -8.25
N ALA A 285 17.66 10.79 -8.74
CA ALA A 285 16.45 10.04 -8.42
C ALA A 285 16.22 9.89 -6.90
N MET A 286 17.28 9.64 -6.13
CA MET A 286 17.15 9.48 -4.67
C MET A 286 16.74 10.77 -3.95
N SER A 287 17.28 11.92 -4.40
CA SER A 287 16.90 13.22 -3.84
C SER A 287 15.41 13.51 -4.12
N ASP A 288 14.95 13.17 -5.31
CA ASP A 288 13.60 13.48 -5.77
C ASP A 288 12.55 12.54 -5.17
N VAL A 289 12.92 11.27 -4.92
CA VAL A 289 12.14 10.36 -4.05
C VAL A 289 12.01 10.92 -2.63
N VAL A 290 13.11 11.33 -2.00
CA VAL A 290 13.07 11.88 -0.62
C VAL A 290 12.19 13.12 -0.57
N HIS A 291 12.32 14.01 -1.56
CA HIS A 291 11.48 15.19 -1.67
C HIS A 291 9.99 14.86 -1.85
N SER A 292 9.67 13.82 -2.63
CA SER A 292 8.31 13.31 -2.78
C SER A 292 7.72 12.86 -1.44
N ILE A 293 8.50 12.14 -0.62
CA ILE A 293 8.09 11.67 0.71
C ILE A 293 7.85 12.84 1.66
N GLU A 294 8.80 13.77 1.75
CA GLU A 294 8.69 14.95 2.61
C GLU A 294 7.48 15.80 2.24
N THR A 295 7.25 15.99 0.95
CA THR A 295 6.10 16.76 0.46
C THR A 295 4.79 16.03 0.75
N LEU A 296 4.74 14.71 0.59
CA LEU A 296 3.53 13.95 0.93
C LEU A 296 3.28 13.97 2.45
N LYS A 297 4.32 13.88 3.29
CA LYS A 297 4.20 14.07 4.75
C LYS A 297 3.62 15.44 5.11
N TYR A 298 4.09 16.48 4.44
CA TYR A 298 3.59 17.84 4.63
C TYR A 298 2.09 17.93 4.29
N PHE A 299 1.68 17.46 3.10
CA PHE A 299 0.27 17.48 2.73
C PHE A 299 -0.59 16.60 3.64
N LYS A 300 -0.06 15.44 4.06
CA LYS A 300 -0.72 14.56 5.02
C LYS A 300 -1.11 15.32 6.29
N ALA A 301 -0.18 16.06 6.88
CA ALA A 301 -0.40 16.80 8.13
C ALA A 301 -1.25 18.08 7.98
N LYS A 302 -1.45 18.60 6.76
CA LYS A 302 -2.18 19.86 6.52
C LYS A 302 -3.61 19.67 6.01
N LEU A 303 -3.90 18.48 5.48
CA LEU A 303 -5.18 18.17 4.84
C LEU A 303 -5.98 17.11 5.61
N TRP A 304 -5.33 16.27 6.42
CA TRP A 304 -5.95 15.23 7.24
C TRP A 304 -5.41 15.31 8.67
#